data_AF-A0A060CL61-F1
#
_entry.id   AF-A0A060CL61-F1
#
_cell.length_a   1.000
_cell.length_b   1.000
_cell.length_c   1.000
_cell.angle_alpha   90.00
_cell.angle_beta   90.00
_cell.angle_gamma   90.00
#
_symmetry.space_group_name_H-M   'P 1'
#
loop_
_entity.id
_entity.type
_entity.pdbx_description
1 polymer ?
#
loop_
_entity_poly.entity_id
_entity_poly.type
_entity_poly.pdbx_seq_one_letter_code
_entity_poly.pdbx_strand_id
1 'polypeptide(L)' 'MKLLTISIAAYNVEKYLDKCLNSLNDDRFKNDIEVLVIDDGSHDNTGKIAKRYQQKVPE' A
#
# COMPACT_ATOMS: atom_id res chain seq x y z
N MET A 1 -6.99 4.98 16.65
CA MET A 1 -5.57 4.61 16.85
C MET A 1 -5.36 3.27 16.18
N LYS A 2 -4.31 3.14 15.36
CA LYS A 2 -3.98 1.90 14.66
C LYS A 2 -3.11 1.02 15.58
N LEU A 3 -3.30 -0.29 15.52
CA LEU A 3 -2.53 -1.28 16.31
C LEU A 3 -1.18 -1.60 15.66
N LEU A 4 -1.10 -1.58 14.33
CA LEU A 4 0.09 -1.91 13.57
C LEU A 4 0.23 -1.01 12.35
N THR A 5 1.42 -0.41 12.19
CA THR A 5 1.81 0.29 10.96
C THR A 5 2.78 -0.57 10.17
N ILE A 6 2.47 -0.83 8.90
CA ILE A 6 3.29 -1.58 7.95
C ILE A 6 3.89 -0.60 6.96
N SER A 7 5.21 -0.40 7.01
CA SER A 7 5.93 0.42 6.04
C SER A 7 6.43 -0.44 4.88
N ILE A 8 6.15 -0.01 3.64
CA ILE A 8 6.56 -0.69 2.41
C ILE A 8 7.41 0.28 1.59
N ALA A 9 8.72 0.02 1.52
CA ALA A 9 9.60 0.69 0.57
C ALA A 9 9.36 0.12 -0.83
N ALA A 10 9.17 0.99 -1.82
CA ALA A 10 8.83 0.60 -3.19
C ALA A 10 9.69 1.37 -4.20
N TYR A 11 10.35 0.65 -5.10
CA TYR A 11 11.10 1.21 -6.22
C TYR A 11 11.02 0.28 -7.43
N ASN A 12 10.32 0.69 -8.48
CA ASN A 12 10.12 -0.09 -9.71
C ASN A 12 9.56 -1.52 -9.48
N VAL A 13 8.51 -1.64 -8.66
CA VAL A 13 7.89 -2.91 -8.26
C VAL A 13 6.45 -3.07 -8.78
N GLU A 14 6.11 -2.45 -9.93
CA GLU A 14 4.73 -2.47 -10.47
C GLU A 14 4.14 -3.89 -10.62
N LYS A 15 5.01 -4.88 -10.88
CA LYS A 15 4.62 -6.29 -11.05
C LYS A 15 4.18 -6.98 -9.76
N TYR A 16 4.52 -6.42 -8.59
CA TYR A 16 4.34 -7.07 -7.29
C TYR A 16 3.50 -6.25 -6.32
N LEU A 17 3.52 -4.93 -6.45
CA LEU A 17 2.89 -4.05 -5.47
C LEU A 17 1.38 -4.33 -5.31
N ASP A 18 0.68 -4.58 -6.41
CA ASP A 18 -0.76 -4.90 -6.37
C ASP A 18 -1.05 -6.18 -5.57
N LYS A 19 -0.28 -7.25 -5.81
CA LYS A 19 -0.39 -8.51 -5.06
C LYS A 19 -0.08 -8.31 -3.57
N CYS A 20 0.96 -7.52 -3.26
CA CYS A 20 1.33 -7.20 -1.88
C CYS A 20 0.21 -6.46 -1.15
N LEU A 21 -0.28 -5.35 -1.70
CA LEU A 21 -1.34 -4.56 -1.09
C LEU A 21 -2.66 -5.33 -1.00
N ASN A 22 -2.99 -6.14 -2.00
CA ASN A 22 -4.17 -7.00 -1.94
C ASN A 22 -4.10 -8.04 -0.82
N SER A 23 -2.90 -8.57 -0.52
CA SER A 23 -2.72 -9.53 0.60
C SER A 23 -2.91 -8.92 1.99
N LEU A 24 -2.82 -7.58 2.08
CA LEU A 24 -3.04 -6.81 3.31
C LEU A 24 -4.48 -6.27 3.41
N ASN A 25 -5.26 -6.35 2.34
CA ASN A 25 -6.63 -5.82 2.28
C ASN A 25 -7.64 -6.85 2.82
N ASP A 26 -7.57 -7.12 4.12
CA ASP A 26 -8.47 -8.03 4.84
C ASP A 26 -9.39 -7.24 5.79
N ASP A 27 -10.71 -7.40 5.61
CA ASP A 27 -11.72 -6.69 6.40
C ASP A 27 -11.63 -6.97 7.91
N ARG A 28 -11.03 -8.10 8.32
CA ARG A 28 -10.85 -8.46 9.74
C ARG A 28 -9.92 -7.50 10.48
N PHE A 29 -8.99 -6.85 9.77
CA PHE A 29 -7.95 -5.99 10.36
C PHE A 29 -7.99 -4.56 9.84
N LYS A 30 -8.96 -4.21 8.98
CA LYS A 30 -9.05 -2.92 8.28
C LYS A 30 -9.01 -1.70 9.21
N ASN A 31 -9.59 -1.82 10.41
CA ASN A 31 -9.59 -0.73 11.39
C ASN A 31 -8.31 -0.70 12.24
N ASP A 32 -7.56 -1.81 12.29
CA ASP A 32 -6.43 -2.00 13.17
C ASP A 32 -5.09 -1.72 12.49
N ILE A 33 -5.01 -1.85 11.16
CA ILE A 33 -3.76 -1.64 10.42
C ILE A 33 -3.73 -0.32 9.65
N GLU A 34 -2.51 0.19 9.50
CA GLU A 34 -2.13 1.27 8.59
C GLU A 34 -1.02 0.77 7.68
N VAL A 35 -1.10 1.09 6.40
CA VAL A 35 -0.08 0.73 5.41
C VAL A 35 0.47 1.99 4.78
N LEU A 36 1.78 2.22 4.95
CA LEU A 36 2.50 3.35 4.37
C LEU A 36 3.35 2.85 3.21
N VAL A 37 3.01 3.25 2.00
CA VAL A 37 3.82 2.95 0.80
C VAL A 37 4.72 4.13 0.51
N ILE A 38 6.03 3.90 0.60
CA ILE A 38 7.07 4.89 0.32
C ILE A 38 7.65 4.61 -1.06
N ASP A 39 7.22 5.36 -2.06
CA ASP A 39 7.74 5.30 -3.42
C ASP A 39 9.04 6.11 -3.53
N ASP A 40 10.17 5.42 -3.73
CA ASP A 40 11.52 5.99 -3.78
C ASP A 40 11.89 6.53 -5.17
N GLY A 41 10.94 7.20 -5.83
CA GLY A 41 11.14 7.76 -7.16
C GLY A 41 11.07 6.73 -8.29
N SER A 42 10.11 5.80 -8.23
CA SER A 42 9.89 4.83 -9.31
C SER A 42 9.59 5.51 -10.65
N HIS A 43 10.05 4.89 -11.74
CA HIS A 43 9.83 5.33 -13.12
C HIS A 43 8.79 4.46 -13.85
N ASP A 44 8.29 3.42 -13.19
CA ASP A 44 7.23 2.54 -13.68
C ASP A 44 5.85 2.94 -13.08
N ASN A 45 4.86 2.05 -13.11
CA ASN A 45 3.53 2.34 -12.56
C ASN A 45 3.40 2.15 -11.03
N THR A 46 4.49 1.92 -10.29
CA THR A 46 4.47 1.71 -8.82
C THR A 46 3.68 2.79 -8.10
N GLY A 47 4.03 4.08 -8.29
CA GLY A 47 3.33 5.18 -7.62
C GLY A 47 1.85 5.32 -8.01
N LYS A 48 1.48 4.95 -9.25
CA LYS A 48 0.07 4.94 -9.68
C LYS A 48 -0.72 3.83 -8.99
N ILE A 49 -0.12 2.65 -8.82
CA ILE A 49 -0.73 1.53 -8.09
C ILE A 49 -0.94 1.93 -6.63
N ALA A 50 0.06 2.52 -5.96
CA ALA A 50 -0.05 2.99 -4.58
C ALA A 50 -1.21 3.99 -4.41
N LYS A 51 -1.29 5.01 -5.28
CA LYS A 51 -2.37 6.02 -5.25
C LYS A 51 -3.76 5.42 -5.44
N ARG A 52 -3.90 4.38 -6.27
CA ARG A 52 -5.19 3.68 -6.45
C ARG A 52 -5.69 3.04 -5.16
N TYR A 53 -4.80 2.49 -4.34
CA TYR A 53 -5.18 1.91 -3.04
C TYR A 53 -5.51 2.99 -2.02
N GLN A 54 -4.74 4.08 -1.97
CA GLN A 54 -5.02 5.24 -1.11
C GLN A 54 -6.42 5.80 -1.34
N GLN A 55 -6.88 5.89 -2.60
CA GLN A 55 -8.22 6.39 -2.93
C GLN A 55 -9.37 5.47 -2.49
N LYS A 56 -9.12 4.16 -2.34
CA LYS A 56 -10.12 3.19 -1.89
C LYS A 56 -10.31 3.20 -0.37
N VAL A 57 -9.30 3.68 0.35
CA VAL A 57 -9.27 3.71 1.81
C VAL A 57 -8.96 5.14 2.24
N PRO A 58 -9.97 6.04 2.23
CA PRO A 58 -9.78 7.36 2.83
C PRO A 58 -9.50 7.23 4.33
N GLU A 59 -8.76 8.20 4.86
CA GLU A 59 -8.17 8.27 6.22
C GLU A 59 -9.07 7.74 7.36
#